data_AF-A0A2W4JXN1-F1
#
_entry.id   AF-A0A2W4JXN1-F1
#
_cell.length_a   1.000
_cell.length_b   1.000
_cell.length_c   1.000
_cell.angle_alpha   90.00
_cell.angle_beta   90.00
_cell.angle_gamma   90.00
#
_symmetry.space_group_name_H-M   'P 1'
#
loop_
_entity.id
_entity.type
_entity.pdbx_description
1 polymer ?
#
loop_
_entity_poly.entity_id
_entity_poly.type
_entity_poly.pdbx_seq_one_letter_code
_entity_poly.pdbx_strand_id
1 'polypeptide(L)'
;MEEVGSIDPAAALPLFVIKGLNPWFGGVVLATLLVAVAGTGSGLALGISTLFARDLYARFINPKAEDTDLLKVSRLSLIGVLGIALLFTSGNLKSLILKWSFMSMGLRGASVFGPLWAAIFLKGRVDRKFAVLSMVVSPLAMLAGKYALPEWLDPLIPSVVIGILLILLGIRRKNTVFT
;
A
#
# COMPACT_ATOMS: atom_id res chain seq x y z
N MET A 1 -9.38 -36.01 13.59
CA MET A 1 -9.69 -34.65 13.09
C MET A 1 -8.93 -33.64 13.94
N GLU A 2 -7.58 -33.68 13.93
CA GLU A 2 -6.77 -33.05 14.99
C GLU A 2 -5.56 -32.24 14.49
N GLU A 3 -5.48 -31.89 13.20
CA GLU A 3 -4.35 -31.11 12.64
C GLU A 3 -4.78 -29.83 11.90
N VAL A 4 -5.83 -29.14 12.38
CA VAL A 4 -6.29 -27.88 11.75
C VAL A 4 -5.87 -26.63 12.55
N GLY A 5 -5.32 -26.81 13.75
CA GLY A 5 -5.03 -25.69 14.68
C GLY A 5 -3.66 -25.02 14.56
N SER A 6 -2.70 -25.56 13.79
CA SER A 6 -1.29 -25.11 13.78
C SER A 6 -0.74 -24.78 12.39
N ILE A 7 -1.60 -24.69 11.38
CA ILE A 7 -1.19 -24.39 10.01
C ILE A 7 -1.09 -22.88 9.81
N ASP A 8 0.05 -22.42 9.28
CA ASP A 8 0.23 -21.03 8.86
C ASP A 8 -0.89 -20.65 7.86
N PRO A 9 -1.66 -19.57 8.10
CA PRO A 9 -2.79 -19.21 7.25
C PRO A 9 -2.40 -19.03 5.77
N ALA A 10 -1.17 -18.62 5.48
CA ALA A 10 -0.69 -18.47 4.11
C ALA A 10 -0.41 -19.82 3.42
N ALA A 11 -0.19 -20.89 4.19
CA ALA A 11 0.05 -22.24 3.67
C ALA A 11 -1.24 -23.08 3.53
N ALA A 12 -2.37 -22.62 4.07
CA ALA A 12 -3.64 -23.36 4.07
C ALA A 12 -4.13 -23.70 2.65
N LEU A 13 -4.08 -22.74 1.72
CA LEU A 13 -4.56 -22.93 0.35
C LEU A 13 -3.65 -23.88 -0.46
N PRO A 14 -2.30 -23.72 -0.47
CA PRO A 14 -1.42 -24.70 -1.09
C PRO A 14 -1.59 -26.12 -0.53
N LEU A 15 -1.73 -26.26 0.79
CA LEU A 15 -1.91 -27.55 1.45
C LEU A 15 -3.25 -28.21 1.09
N PHE A 16 -4.32 -27.43 0.97
CA PHE A 16 -5.61 -27.92 0.49
C PHE A 16 -5.50 -28.46 -0.94
N VAL A 17 -4.78 -27.76 -1.81
CA VAL A 17 -4.60 -28.19 -3.21
C VAL A 17 -3.80 -29.49 -3.31
N ILE A 18 -2.76 -29.64 -2.49
CA ILE A 18 -1.93 -30.85 -2.49
C ILE A 18 -2.67 -32.06 -1.89
N LYS A 19 -3.41 -31.86 -0.79
CA LYS A 19 -4.07 -32.97 -0.06
C LYS A 19 -5.48 -33.29 -0.56
N GLY A 20 -6.18 -32.33 -1.16
CA GLY A 20 -7.61 -32.43 -1.47
C GLY A 20 -7.97 -32.62 -2.94
N LEU A 21 -7.04 -32.39 -3.89
CA LEU A 21 -7.31 -32.47 -5.33
C LEU A 21 -6.56 -33.62 -6.00
N ASN A 22 -7.10 -34.10 -7.12
CA ASN A 22 -6.42 -35.05 -8.00
C ASN A 22 -5.12 -34.40 -8.53
N PRO A 23 -3.97 -35.11 -8.55
CA PRO A 23 -2.66 -34.58 -8.95
C PRO A 23 -2.64 -33.75 -10.24
N TRP A 24 -3.43 -34.12 -11.25
CA TRP A 24 -3.53 -33.37 -12.51
C TRP A 24 -4.07 -31.95 -12.32
N PHE A 25 -5.18 -31.80 -11.60
CA PHE A 25 -5.78 -30.49 -11.32
C PHE A 25 -4.98 -29.72 -10.27
N GLY A 26 -4.42 -30.42 -9.28
CA GLY A 26 -3.54 -29.81 -8.27
C GLY A 26 -2.32 -29.15 -8.91
N GLY A 27 -1.69 -29.81 -9.88
CA GLY A 27 -0.57 -29.26 -10.65
C GLY A 27 -0.92 -27.98 -11.41
N VAL A 28 -2.05 -27.97 -12.13
CA VAL A 28 -2.52 -26.77 -12.86
C VAL A 28 -2.79 -25.60 -11.93
N VAL A 29 -3.42 -25.85 -10.78
CA VAL A 29 -3.72 -24.81 -9.78
C VAL A 29 -2.44 -24.25 -9.17
N LEU A 30 -1.49 -25.10 -8.77
CA LEU A 30 -0.20 -24.65 -8.23
C LEU A 30 0.64 -23.88 -9.26
N ALA A 31 0.64 -24.32 -10.52
CA ALA A 31 1.31 -23.60 -11.60
C ALA A 31 0.71 -22.20 -11.79
N THR A 32 -0.62 -22.10 -11.79
CA THR A 32 -1.32 -20.81 -11.89
C THR A 32 -1.01 -19.91 -10.69
N LEU A 33 -1.00 -20.47 -9.48
CA LEU A 33 -0.66 -19.74 -8.25
C LEU A 33 0.78 -19.19 -8.33
N LEU A 34 1.74 -20.00 -8.81
CA LEU A 34 3.13 -19.59 -8.97
C LEU A 34 3.26 -18.43 -9.98
N VAL A 35 2.60 -18.55 -11.14
CA VAL A 35 2.57 -17.51 -12.16
C VAL A 35 1.93 -16.23 -11.62
N ALA A 36 0.85 -16.31 -10.86
CA ALA A 36 0.18 -15.16 -10.27
C ALA A 36 1.08 -14.41 -9.25
N VAL A 37 1.80 -15.15 -8.39
CA VAL A 37 2.72 -14.55 -7.41
C VAL A 37 3.93 -13.92 -8.11
N ALA A 38 4.51 -14.59 -9.12
CA ALA A 38 5.63 -14.03 -9.88
C ALA A 38 5.21 -12.79 -10.69
N GLY A 39 4.02 -12.80 -11.31
CA GLY A 39 3.48 -11.67 -12.06
C GLY A 39 3.16 -10.46 -11.19
N THR A 40 2.55 -10.68 -10.02
CA THR A 40 2.27 -9.59 -9.07
C THR A 40 3.54 -9.01 -8.45
N GLY A 41 4.49 -9.87 -8.05
CA GLY A 41 5.77 -9.44 -7.47
C GLY A 41 6.60 -8.60 -8.45
N SER A 42 6.69 -9.02 -9.71
CA SER A 42 7.40 -8.27 -10.76
C SER A 42 6.73 -6.93 -11.08
N GLY A 43 5.40 -6.88 -11.18
CA GLY A 43 4.65 -5.64 -11.41
C GLY A 43 4.84 -4.62 -10.28
N LEU A 44 4.80 -5.05 -9.03
CA LEU A 44 5.04 -4.18 -7.86
C LEU A 44 6.48 -3.67 -7.82
N ALA A 45 7.47 -4.53 -8.04
CA ALA A 45 8.88 -4.15 -8.05
C ALA A 45 9.19 -3.14 -9.17
N LEU A 46 8.65 -3.36 -10.37
CA LEU A 46 8.79 -2.43 -11.49
C LEU A 46 8.07 -1.10 -11.22
N GLY A 47 6.88 -1.14 -10.64
CA GLY A 47 6.12 0.07 -10.27
C GLY A 47 6.90 0.95 -9.30
N ILE A 48 7.49 0.36 -8.26
CA ILE A 48 8.33 1.07 -7.29
C ILE A 48 9.58 1.63 -7.97
N SER A 49 10.28 0.81 -8.76
CA SER A 49 11.47 1.23 -9.51
C SER A 49 11.19 2.42 -10.44
N THR A 50 10.07 2.38 -11.16
CA THR A 50 9.68 3.45 -12.09
C THR A 50 9.31 4.72 -11.34
N LEU A 51 8.64 4.60 -10.19
CA LEU A 51 8.35 5.72 -9.31
C LEU A 51 9.66 6.36 -8.81
N PHE A 52 10.63 5.57 -8.35
CA PHE A 52 11.93 6.09 -7.95
C PHE A 52 12.67 6.82 -9.08
N ALA A 53 12.68 6.25 -10.29
CA ALA A 53 13.34 6.86 -11.44
C ALA A 53 12.67 8.17 -11.89
N ARG A 54 11.33 8.21 -11.95
CA ARG A 54 10.60 9.39 -12.46
C ARG A 54 10.35 10.45 -11.39
N ASP A 55 9.89 10.06 -10.21
CA ASP A 55 9.50 11.01 -9.16
C ASP A 55 10.67 11.47 -8.28
N LEU A 56 11.68 10.61 -8.05
CA LEU A 56 12.86 11.00 -7.29
C LEU A 56 14.00 11.45 -8.19
N TYR A 57 14.44 10.60 -9.12
CA TYR A 57 15.65 10.90 -9.89
C TYR A 57 15.45 12.01 -10.91
N ALA A 58 14.42 11.91 -11.77
CA ALA A 58 14.16 12.96 -12.76
C ALA A 58 13.75 14.28 -12.10
N ARG A 59 12.95 14.24 -11.03
CA ARG A 59 12.46 15.48 -10.40
C ARG A 59 13.48 16.18 -9.49
N PHE A 60 14.33 15.41 -8.80
CA PHE A 60 15.17 15.94 -7.71
C PHE A 60 16.67 15.93 -8.01
N ILE A 61 17.17 15.01 -8.85
CA ILE A 61 18.60 14.84 -9.14
C ILE A 61 18.96 15.38 -10.52
N ASN A 62 18.24 14.97 -11.58
CA ASN A 62 18.53 15.43 -12.93
C ASN A 62 17.26 15.58 -13.80
N PRO A 63 16.65 16.77 -13.84
CA PRO A 63 15.45 17.06 -14.62
C PRO A 63 15.65 17.08 -16.14
N LYS A 64 16.89 16.95 -16.62
CA LYS A 64 17.24 16.81 -18.04
C LYS A 64 17.80 15.42 -18.37
N ALA A 65 17.59 14.42 -17.51
CA ALA A 65 18.06 13.06 -17.78
C ALA A 65 17.44 12.51 -19.07
N GLU A 66 18.28 11.97 -19.94
CA GLU A 66 17.87 11.29 -21.17
C GLU A 66 17.13 9.99 -20.82
N ASP A 67 16.22 9.53 -21.68
CA ASP A 67 15.45 8.30 -21.47
C ASP A 67 16.35 7.07 -21.21
N THR A 68 17.54 7.05 -21.82
CA THR A 68 18.54 5.98 -21.65
C THR A 68 19.09 5.92 -20.22
N ASP A 69 19.26 7.06 -19.55
CA ASP A 69 19.73 7.12 -18.17
C ASP A 69 18.60 6.85 -17.17
N LEU A 70 17.37 7.28 -17.47
CA LEU A 70 16.19 6.92 -16.68
C LEU A 70 15.96 5.41 -16.65
N LEU A 71 16.17 4.72 -17.77
CA LEU A 71 16.09 3.27 -17.85
C LEU A 71 17.18 2.57 -17.01
N LYS A 72 18.42 3.07 -17.03
CA LYS A 72 19.50 2.54 -16.19
C LYS A 72 19.19 2.71 -14.71
N VAL A 73 18.71 3.89 -14.30
CA VAL A 73 18.34 4.18 -12.91
C VAL A 73 17.15 3.33 -12.46
N SER A 74 16.16 3.12 -13.33
CA SER A 74 15.06 2.19 -13.05
C SER A 74 15.60 0.77 -12.85
N ARG A 75 16.46 0.24 -13.74
CA ARG A 75 17.05 -1.10 -13.53
C ARG A 75 17.87 -1.20 -12.24
N LEU A 76 18.65 -0.18 -11.90
CA LEU A 76 19.46 -0.17 -10.67
C LEU A 76 18.58 -0.12 -9.41
N SER A 77 17.54 0.70 -9.42
CA SER A 77 16.56 0.75 -8.32
C SER A 77 15.76 -0.54 -8.20
N LEU A 78 15.44 -1.21 -9.33
CA LEU A 78 14.79 -2.52 -9.31
C LEU A 78 15.67 -3.56 -8.58
N ILE A 79 16.97 -3.61 -8.91
CA ILE A 79 17.93 -4.49 -8.23
C ILE A 79 18.00 -4.15 -6.73
N GLY A 80 18.05 -2.85 -6.39
CA GLY A 80 18.06 -2.40 -4.99
C GLY A 80 16.81 -2.84 -4.22
N VAL A 81 15.62 -2.64 -4.79
CA VAL A 81 14.34 -3.03 -4.17
C VAL A 81 14.25 -4.55 -4.00
N LEU A 82 14.66 -5.33 -5.01
CA LEU A 82 14.70 -6.79 -4.93
C LEU A 82 15.71 -7.28 -3.87
N GLY A 83 16.87 -6.64 -3.77
CA GLY A 83 17.87 -6.93 -2.74
C GLY A 83 17.33 -6.70 -1.33
N ILE A 84 16.65 -5.57 -1.10
CA ILE A 84 16.00 -5.30 0.19
C ILE A 84 14.90 -6.32 0.47
N ALA A 85 14.06 -6.64 -0.53
CA ALA A 85 13.01 -7.64 -0.37
C ALA A 85 13.56 -9.03 -0.01
N LEU A 86 14.69 -9.43 -0.59
CA LEU A 86 15.40 -10.67 -0.25
C LEU A 86 15.90 -10.67 1.20
N LEU A 87 16.51 -9.57 1.66
CA LEU A 87 16.97 -9.43 3.03
C LEU A 87 15.82 -9.55 4.04
N PHE A 88 14.70 -8.87 3.77
CA PHE A 88 13.50 -8.94 4.62
C PHE A 88 12.85 -10.33 4.62
N THR A 89 12.87 -11.02 3.47
CA THR A 89 12.33 -12.38 3.35
C THR A 89 13.18 -13.41 4.10
N SER A 90 14.51 -13.28 4.05
CA SER A 90 15.45 -14.21 4.70
C SER A 90 15.38 -14.17 6.24
N GLY A 91 14.99 -13.03 6.82
CA GLY A 91 14.93 -12.84 8.28
C GLY A 91 13.84 -13.62 9.05
N ASN A 92 13.09 -14.53 8.40
CA ASN A 92 12.05 -15.37 9.02
C ASN A 92 10.93 -14.58 9.76
N LEU A 93 10.65 -13.36 9.31
CA LEU A 93 9.66 -12.45 9.90
C LEU A 93 8.24 -12.69 9.36
N LYS A 94 7.77 -13.93 9.30
CA LYS A 94 6.46 -14.27 8.69
C LYS A 94 5.27 -13.54 9.33
N SER A 95 5.21 -13.43 10.65
CA SER A 95 4.13 -12.68 11.32
C SER A 95 4.29 -11.16 11.13
N LEU A 96 5.54 -10.69 11.11
CA LEU A 96 5.80 -9.27 10.89
C LEU A 96 5.41 -8.86 9.46
N ILE A 97 5.71 -9.63 8.42
CA ILE A 97 5.39 -9.23 7.04
C ILE A 97 3.90 -8.97 6.86
N LEU A 98 3.02 -9.84 7.38
CA LEU A 98 1.57 -9.62 7.34
C LEU A 98 1.19 -8.33 8.07
N LYS A 99 1.73 -8.11 9.28
CA LYS A 99 1.46 -6.90 10.06
C LYS A 99 1.91 -5.64 9.33
N TRP A 100 3.07 -5.66 8.69
CA TRP A 100 3.59 -4.55 7.88
C TRP A 100 2.78 -4.36 6.59
N SER A 101 2.31 -5.43 5.95
CA SER A 101 1.43 -5.37 4.78
C SER A 101 0.07 -4.74 5.13
N PHE A 102 -0.57 -5.17 6.23
CA PHE A 102 -1.82 -4.57 6.70
C PHE A 102 -1.63 -3.11 7.09
N MET A 103 -0.54 -2.78 7.79
CA MET A 103 -0.21 -1.40 8.12
C MET A 103 -0.05 -0.54 6.86
N SER A 104 0.71 -1.01 5.87
CA SER A 104 0.93 -0.31 4.60
C SER A 104 -0.38 -0.09 3.84
N MET A 105 -1.25 -1.09 3.79
CA MET A 105 -2.56 -0.98 3.13
C MET A 105 -3.47 0.02 3.85
N GLY A 106 -3.51 -0.01 5.18
CA GLY A 106 -4.25 0.94 5.97
C GLY A 106 -3.73 2.37 5.83
N LEU A 107 -2.41 2.55 5.79
CA LEU A 107 -1.77 3.87 5.62
C LEU A 107 -2.10 4.49 4.26
N ARG A 108 -2.04 3.67 3.20
CA ARG A 108 -2.48 4.08 1.84
C ARG A 108 -3.95 4.49 1.83
N GLY A 109 -4.81 3.74 2.53
CA GLY A 109 -6.21 4.09 2.70
C GLY A 109 -6.41 5.41 3.44
N ALA A 110 -5.81 5.56 4.62
CA ALA A 110 -5.95 6.74 5.46
C ALA A 110 -5.43 8.02 4.81
N SER A 111 -4.33 7.94 4.05
CA SER A 111 -3.72 9.11 3.39
C SER A 111 -4.44 9.58 2.13
N VAL A 112 -5.01 8.66 1.34
CA VAL A 112 -5.59 9.00 0.02
C VAL A 112 -7.10 9.13 0.05
N PHE A 113 -7.80 8.36 0.90
CA PHE A 113 -9.26 8.26 0.86
C PHE A 113 -9.95 9.60 1.14
N GLY A 114 -9.54 10.30 2.20
CA GLY A 114 -10.11 11.60 2.55
C GLY A 114 -10.02 12.61 1.39
N PRO A 115 -8.82 12.99 0.95
CA PRO A 115 -8.64 13.98 -0.12
C PRO A 115 -9.35 13.59 -1.42
N LEU A 116 -9.35 12.31 -1.78
CA LEU A 116 -9.97 11.83 -3.01
C LEU A 116 -11.50 11.90 -2.92
N TRP A 117 -12.07 11.52 -1.78
CA TRP A 117 -13.50 11.67 -1.50
C TRP A 117 -13.93 13.13 -1.56
N ALA A 118 -13.13 14.03 -0.96
CA ALA A 118 -13.34 15.47 -1.02
C ALA A 118 -13.26 16.04 -2.44
N ALA A 119 -12.29 15.57 -3.24
CA ALA A 119 -12.10 16.01 -4.62
C ALA A 119 -13.27 15.61 -5.52
N ILE A 120 -13.85 14.42 -5.30
CA ILE A 120 -14.99 13.90 -6.08
C ILE A 120 -16.30 14.58 -5.66
N PHE A 121 -16.62 14.61 -4.35
CA PHE A 121 -17.92 15.07 -3.86
C PHE A 121 -17.98 16.59 -3.61
N LEU A 122 -16.86 17.24 -3.31
CA LEU A 122 -16.79 18.66 -2.95
C LEU A 122 -15.89 19.45 -3.90
N LYS A 123 -16.00 19.15 -5.19
CA LYS A 123 -15.25 19.78 -6.28
C LYS A 123 -15.25 21.31 -6.13
N GLY A 124 -14.07 21.87 -5.83
CA GLY A 124 -13.85 23.32 -5.68
C GLY A 124 -14.28 23.96 -4.36
N ARG A 125 -14.71 23.18 -3.35
CA ARG A 125 -15.16 23.69 -2.04
C ARG A 125 -14.19 23.44 -0.87
N VAL A 126 -13.10 22.73 -1.12
CA VAL A 126 -12.08 22.41 -0.09
C VAL A 126 -10.81 23.18 -0.36
N ASP A 127 -10.32 23.89 0.65
CA ASP A 127 -9.07 24.65 0.57
C ASP A 127 -7.86 23.71 0.45
N ARG A 128 -6.92 24.06 -0.44
CA ARG A 128 -5.75 23.24 -0.78
C ARG A 128 -4.90 22.92 0.46
N LYS A 129 -4.88 23.80 1.47
CA LYS A 129 -4.13 23.60 2.71
C LYS A 129 -4.73 22.48 3.55
N PHE A 130 -6.06 22.39 3.66
CA PHE A 130 -6.74 21.35 4.44
C PHE A 130 -6.70 19.98 3.75
N ALA A 131 -6.73 19.96 2.41
CA ALA A 131 -6.51 18.72 1.66
C ALA A 131 -5.10 18.16 1.92
N VAL A 132 -4.06 18.99 1.86
CA VAL A 132 -2.68 18.58 2.19
C VAL A 132 -2.54 18.23 3.68
N LEU A 133 -3.18 18.98 4.59
CA LEU A 133 -3.16 18.65 6.01
C LEU A 133 -3.76 17.27 6.28
N SER A 134 -4.88 16.92 5.64
CA SER A 134 -5.50 15.61 5.79
C SER A 134 -4.61 14.48 5.24
N MET A 135 -3.86 14.72 4.15
CA MET A 135 -2.89 13.73 3.63
C MET A 135 -1.75 13.43 4.61
N VAL A 136 -1.36 14.40 5.45
CA VAL A 136 -0.24 14.25 6.39
C VAL A 136 -0.73 13.80 7.77
N VAL A 137 -1.81 14.40 8.27
CA VAL A 137 -2.33 14.15 9.61
C VAL A 137 -3.00 12.77 9.72
N SER A 138 -3.67 12.29 8.67
CA SER A 138 -4.33 10.97 8.71
C SER A 138 -3.33 9.81 8.87
N PRO A 139 -2.24 9.70 8.08
CA PRO A 139 -1.22 8.68 8.31
C PRO A 139 -0.46 8.86 9.63
N LEU A 140 -0.20 10.10 10.05
CA LEU A 140 0.40 10.36 11.37
C LEU A 140 -0.51 9.92 12.52
N ALA A 141 -1.82 10.16 12.41
CA ALA A 141 -2.81 9.71 13.37
C ALA A 141 -2.93 8.18 13.40
N MET A 142 -2.75 7.50 12.26
CA MET A 142 -2.72 6.04 12.20
C MET A 142 -1.48 5.47 12.91
N LEU A 143 -0.31 6.11 12.72
CA LEU A 143 0.94 5.73 13.40
C LEU A 143 0.87 6.02 14.91
N ALA A 144 0.35 7.19 15.30
CA ALA A 144 0.18 7.56 16.71
C ALA A 144 -0.88 6.70 17.40
N GLY A 145 -1.97 6.37 16.70
CA GLY A 145 -3.04 5.49 17.20
C GLY A 145 -2.54 4.09 17.55
N LYS A 146 -1.51 3.59 16.85
CA LYS A 146 -0.84 2.32 17.19
C LYS A 146 -0.19 2.34 18.59
N TYR A 147 0.22 3.51 19.10
CA TYR A 147 0.84 3.66 20.42
C TYR A 147 -0.13 4.15 21.50
N ALA A 148 -1.26 4.75 21.13
CA ALA A 148 -2.17 5.45 22.05
C ALA A 148 -3.54 4.79 22.25
N LEU A 149 -3.98 3.86 21.38
CA LEU A 149 -5.30 3.22 21.49
C LEU A 149 -5.24 1.76 22.01
N PRO A 150 -6.29 1.30 22.70
CA PRO A 150 -6.43 -0.08 23.18
C PRO A 150 -6.53 -1.09 22.01
N GLU A 151 -6.05 -2.32 22.23
CA GLU A 151 -5.90 -3.38 21.20
C GLU A 151 -7.21 -3.81 20.49
N TRP A 152 -8.37 -3.42 21.00
CA TRP A 152 -9.68 -3.71 20.40
C TRP A 152 -10.09 -2.76 19.27
N LEU A 153 -9.42 -1.62 19.11
CA LEU A 153 -9.75 -0.67 18.05
C LEU A 153 -8.68 -0.69 16.96
N ASP A 154 -9.04 -1.15 15.76
CA ASP A 154 -8.18 -1.04 14.60
C ASP A 154 -7.81 0.44 14.36
N PRO A 155 -6.52 0.82 14.41
CA PRO A 155 -6.06 2.21 14.25
C PRO A 155 -6.47 2.87 12.91
N LEU A 156 -6.96 2.05 11.97
CA LEU A 156 -7.46 2.47 10.67
C LEU A 156 -8.74 3.31 10.78
N ILE A 157 -9.70 2.92 11.63
CA ILE A 157 -10.99 3.61 11.74
C ILE A 157 -10.81 5.05 12.26
N PRO A 158 -10.15 5.30 13.41
CA PRO A 158 -9.99 6.65 13.93
C PRO A 158 -9.14 7.54 13.03
N SER A 159 -8.13 6.99 12.34
CA SER A 159 -7.29 7.78 11.42
C SER A 159 -8.06 8.26 10.18
N VAL A 160 -8.93 7.44 9.62
CA VAL A 160 -9.82 7.85 8.51
C VAL A 160 -10.84 8.89 8.99
N VAL A 161 -11.41 8.73 10.18
CA VAL A 161 -12.36 9.69 10.76
C VAL A 161 -11.70 11.06 10.97
N ILE A 162 -10.48 11.10 11.49
CA ILE A 162 -9.71 12.35 11.66
C ILE A 162 -9.45 13.01 10.30
N GLY A 163 -9.10 12.24 9.28
CA GLY A 163 -8.91 12.73 7.91
C GLY A 163 -10.18 13.35 7.33
N ILE A 164 -11.32 12.70 7.52
CA ILE A 164 -12.64 13.20 7.08
C ILE A 164 -13.03 14.45 7.86
N LEU A 165 -12.82 14.48 9.18
CA LEU A 165 -13.11 15.66 10.02
C LEU A 165 -12.29 16.88 9.58
N LEU A 166 -11.00 16.71 9.31
CA LEU A 166 -10.14 17.80 8.82
C LEU A 166 -10.61 18.34 7.46
N ILE A 167 -11.09 17.46 6.60
CA ILE A 167 -11.66 17.84 5.31
C ILE A 167 -12.97 18.59 5.50
N LEU A 168 -13.85 18.11 6.38
CA LEU A 168 -15.12 18.76 6.71
C LEU A 168 -14.90 20.16 7.30
N LEU A 169 -13.91 20.32 8.17
CA LEU A 169 -13.49 21.63 8.72
C LEU A 169 -12.90 22.55 7.64
N GLY A 170 -12.24 21.98 6.64
CA GLY A 170 -11.69 22.68 5.47
C GLY A 170 -12.72 23.05 4.41
N ILE A 171 -14.00 22.65 4.58
CA ILE A 171 -15.10 23.08 3.72
C ILE A 171 -15.40 24.53 4.04
N ARG A 172 -14.79 25.44 3.29
CA ARG A 172 -15.21 26.83 3.32
C ARG A 172 -16.52 26.91 2.57
N ARG A 173 -17.61 27.25 3.27
CA ARG A 173 -18.88 27.69 2.66
C ARG A 173 -18.54 28.90 1.78
N LYS A 174 -18.22 28.68 0.50
CA LYS A 174 -18.42 29.73 -0.50
C LYS A 174 -19.93 29.91 -0.57
N ASN A 175 -20.40 30.92 0.17
CA ASN A 175 -21.66 31.59 -0.14
C ASN A 175 -21.66 31.88 -1.64
N THR A 176 -22.76 31.52 -2.26
CA THR A 176 -23.26 32.06 -3.52
C THR A 176 -22.94 33.54 -3.67
N VAL A 177 -22.20 33.93 -4.71
CA VAL A 177 -22.35 35.13 -5.56
C VAL A 177 -21.52 34.86 -6.83
N PHE A 178 -22.16 34.51 -7.97
CA PHE A 178 -22.33 35.32 -9.21
C PHE A 178 -21.00 35.86 -9.79
N THR A 179 -20.62 35.71 -11.06
CA THR A 179 -21.33 35.62 -12.36
C THR A 179 -20.43 34.90 -13.36
#